data_AF-A0A4W5LF42-F1
#
_entry.id   AF-A0A4W5LF42-F1
#
_cell.length_a   1.000
_cell.length_b   1.000
_cell.length_c   1.000
_cell.angle_alpha   90.00
_cell.angle_beta   90.00
_cell.angle_gamma   90.00
#
_symmetry.space_group_name_H-M   'P 1'
#
loop_
_entity.id
_entity.type
_entity.pdbx_description
1 polymer ?
#
loop_
_entity_poly.entity_id
_entity_poly.type
_entity_poly.pdbx_seq_one_letter_code
_entity_poly.pdbx_strand_id
1 'polypeptide(L)'
;NSCSNCIRSGAYCMWCKQLNFTKPGKQKAARCDTWAKLVERGCMEGDIISPQNILTVTKNNILSTNAFVKDEPVQLRPQEVNLKLRPGFGSFVDKTVLPFTNTNPEKLKKPCAEKEQFCQPAFGYRHVLSMTANDADFKREVDKQRISGNLDSPEGTLDAIMQAAVCGDRIGWRNSSTRLIVLTTDDGFHMAGDGKLAGILEPNDERCYMDNQLYTKSNDMDYPSVGQVASQLEKNNIQPIFAVTKNMENVYRVSRLSFFQSFFLFFFLSFSIVINVNICNAVTY
;
A
#
# COMPACT_ATOMS: atom_id res chain seq x y z
N ASN A 1 16.76 5.15 19.14
CA ASN A 1 15.67 4.20 18.85
C ASN A 1 14.43 4.59 19.62
N SER A 2 13.35 4.91 18.90
CA SER A 2 12.01 5.21 19.44
C SER A 2 11.12 3.95 19.40
N CYS A 3 10.00 3.96 20.11
CA CYS A 3 8.96 2.93 20.01
C CYS A 3 8.52 2.73 18.56
N SER A 4 8.26 3.82 17.82
CA SER A 4 7.86 3.76 16.41
C SER A 4 8.87 3.02 15.53
N ASN A 5 10.17 3.36 15.64
CA ASN A 5 11.22 2.69 14.86
C ASN A 5 11.32 1.20 15.20
N CYS A 6 11.16 0.84 16.47
CA CYS A 6 11.17 -0.56 16.91
C CYS A 6 10.03 -1.37 16.29
N ILE A 7 8.81 -0.84 16.38
CA ILE A 7 7.59 -1.52 15.95
C ILE A 7 7.54 -1.73 14.41
N ARG A 8 8.35 -0.97 13.67
CA ARG A 8 8.59 -1.11 12.22
C ARG A 8 9.74 -2.07 11.88
N SER A 9 10.64 -2.38 12.82
CA SER A 9 11.85 -3.17 12.58
C SER A 9 11.59 -4.66 12.32
N GLY A 10 10.40 -5.18 12.68
CA GLY A 10 10.07 -6.58 12.43
C GLY A 10 8.70 -6.99 12.97
N ALA A 11 8.19 -8.13 12.50
CA ALA A 11 6.87 -8.64 12.89
C ALA A 11 6.79 -9.02 14.39
N TYR A 12 7.91 -9.50 14.94
CA TYR A 12 8.03 -9.83 16.36
C TYR A 12 8.66 -8.71 17.18
N CYS A 13 8.98 -7.56 16.59
CA CYS A 13 9.55 -6.44 17.34
C CYS A 13 8.45 -5.79 18.17
N MET A 14 8.71 -5.72 19.47
CA MET A 14 7.84 -5.16 20.49
C MET A 14 8.65 -4.16 21.31
N TRP A 15 7.96 -3.20 21.93
CA TRP A 15 8.61 -2.14 22.68
C TRP A 15 8.22 -2.17 24.16
N CYS A 16 9.20 -2.17 25.06
CA CYS A 16 8.94 -2.05 26.49
C CYS A 16 8.84 -0.58 26.94
N LYS A 17 7.63 -0.15 27.37
CA LYS A 17 7.37 1.22 27.85
C LYS A 17 7.76 1.45 29.31
N GLN A 18 8.06 0.38 30.06
CA GLN A 18 8.40 0.45 31.49
C GLN A 18 9.59 1.37 31.76
N LEU A 19 9.44 2.35 32.66
CA LEU A 19 10.42 3.43 32.89
C LEU A 19 11.80 2.89 33.28
N ASN A 20 11.87 1.90 34.18
CA ASN A 20 13.11 1.34 34.72
C ASN A 20 13.69 0.14 33.94
N PHE A 21 13.23 -0.10 32.71
CA PHE A 21 13.67 -1.28 31.94
C PHE A 21 15.13 -1.22 31.47
N THR A 22 15.65 -0.03 31.18
CA THR A 22 17.05 0.16 30.78
C THR A 22 17.89 0.60 31.97
N LYS A 23 18.85 -0.24 32.40
CA LYS A 23 19.87 0.15 33.39
C LYS A 23 20.65 1.38 32.90
N PRO A 24 21.12 2.27 33.80
CA PRO A 24 22.00 3.37 33.44
C PRO A 24 23.21 2.86 32.64
N GLY A 25 23.48 3.46 31.47
CA GLY A 25 24.60 3.09 30.60
C GLY A 25 24.32 2.04 29.50
N LYS A 26 23.12 1.43 29.44
CA LYS A 26 22.74 0.55 28.30
C LYS A 26 22.08 1.33 27.15
N GLN A 27 22.27 0.84 25.91
CA GLN A 27 21.68 1.44 24.72
C GLN A 27 20.14 1.41 24.76
N LYS A 28 19.50 2.51 24.31
CA LYS A 28 18.03 2.61 24.13
C LYS A 28 17.44 1.53 23.22
N ALA A 29 18.26 0.87 22.40
CA ALA A 29 17.87 -0.28 21.58
C ALA A 29 17.37 -1.48 22.40
N ALA A 30 17.79 -1.62 23.67
CA ALA A 30 17.39 -2.74 24.53
C ALA A 30 15.88 -2.81 24.78
N ARG A 31 15.16 -1.68 24.61
CA ARG A 31 13.69 -1.58 24.70
C ARG A 31 12.95 -2.21 23.53
N CYS A 32 13.64 -2.53 22.44
CA CYS A 32 13.08 -3.16 21.27
C CYS A 32 13.55 -4.62 21.16
N ASP A 33 12.63 -5.57 21.29
CA ASP A 33 12.94 -6.99 21.09
C ASP A 33 11.66 -7.82 20.92
N THR A 34 11.80 -9.14 20.80
CA THR A 34 10.68 -10.09 20.86
C THR A 34 10.02 -10.15 22.23
N TRP A 35 8.74 -10.53 22.29
CA TRP A 35 8.00 -10.73 23.56
C TRP A 35 8.81 -11.52 24.58
N ALA A 36 9.28 -12.71 24.20
CA ALA A 36 10.02 -13.62 25.06
C ALA A 36 11.27 -12.95 25.65
N LYS A 37 12.05 -12.26 24.83
CA LYS A 37 13.27 -11.55 25.28
C LYS A 37 12.97 -10.34 26.15
N LEU A 38 11.86 -9.64 25.92
CA LEU A 38 11.45 -8.52 26.78
C LEU A 38 10.99 -9.02 28.15
N VAL A 39 10.20 -10.10 28.19
CA VAL A 39 9.76 -10.75 29.43
C VAL A 39 10.96 -11.35 30.19
N GLU A 40 11.87 -12.04 29.51
CA GLU A 40 13.11 -12.56 30.08
C GLU A 40 13.96 -11.44 30.72
N ARG A 41 13.97 -10.26 30.11
CA ARG A 41 14.65 -9.06 30.64
C ARG A 41 13.86 -8.32 31.72
N GLY A 42 12.69 -8.82 32.11
CA GLY A 42 11.88 -8.28 33.18
C GLY A 42 10.93 -7.14 32.78
N CYS A 43 10.58 -7.02 31.50
CA CYS A 43 9.49 -6.13 31.10
C CYS A 43 8.16 -6.75 31.55
N MET A 44 7.35 -5.98 32.28
CA MET A 44 5.99 -6.41 32.62
C MET A 44 5.15 -6.54 31.36
N GLU A 45 4.33 -7.60 31.27
CA GLU A 45 3.52 -7.88 30.07
C GLU A 45 2.60 -6.70 29.69
N GLY A 46 1.99 -6.04 30.67
CA GLY A 46 1.16 -4.84 30.46
C GLY A 46 1.93 -3.60 29.97
N ASP A 47 3.25 -3.64 30.04
CA ASP A 47 4.16 -2.60 29.55
C ASP A 47 4.80 -2.93 28.20
N ILE A 48 4.48 -4.08 27.60
CA ILE A 48 4.91 -4.44 26.25
C ILE A 48 3.92 -3.89 25.23
N ILE A 49 4.41 -2.98 24.38
CA ILE A 49 3.66 -2.43 23.26
C ILE A 49 3.90 -3.33 22.04
N SER A 50 2.82 -3.98 21.58
CA SER A 50 2.78 -4.71 20.31
C SER A 50 1.41 -4.52 19.63
N PRO A 51 1.24 -3.52 18.75
CA PRO A 51 -0.01 -3.36 18.05
C PRO A 51 -0.21 -4.54 17.08
N GLN A 52 -1.19 -5.39 17.38
CA GLN A 52 -1.54 -6.58 16.59
C GLN A 52 -2.39 -6.19 15.38
N ASN A 53 -2.21 -6.92 14.27
CA ASN A 53 -3.22 -6.94 13.21
C ASN A 53 -4.38 -7.78 13.75
N ILE A 54 -5.59 -7.23 13.85
CA ILE A 54 -6.72 -7.96 14.42
C ILE A 54 -7.50 -8.58 13.26
N LEU A 55 -7.56 -9.91 13.21
CA LEU A 55 -8.44 -10.64 12.31
C LEU A 55 -9.61 -11.18 13.13
N THR A 56 -10.81 -10.67 12.87
CA THR A 56 -12.07 -11.13 13.48
C THR A 56 -12.87 -11.87 12.42
N VAL A 57 -13.13 -13.16 12.63
CA VAL A 57 -13.96 -13.95 11.73
C VAL A 57 -15.44 -13.63 12.00
N THR A 58 -16.15 -13.10 11.01
CA THR A 58 -17.56 -12.71 11.13
C THR A 58 -18.51 -13.77 10.57
N LYS A 59 -18.04 -14.64 9.68
CA LYS A 59 -18.81 -15.79 9.16
C LYS A 59 -17.89 -17.00 8.94
N ASN A 60 -18.23 -18.17 9.50
CA ASN A 60 -17.40 -19.40 9.44
C ASN A 60 -18.24 -20.69 9.35
N ASN A 61 -19.14 -20.72 8.37
CA ASN A 61 -19.93 -21.89 8.01
C ASN A 61 -19.03 -23.07 7.61
N ILE A 62 -19.51 -24.28 7.87
CA ILE A 62 -18.81 -25.53 7.58
C ILE A 62 -18.82 -25.77 6.07
N LEU A 63 -17.76 -26.41 5.54
CA LEU A 63 -17.72 -26.83 4.14
C LEU A 63 -18.86 -27.82 3.84
N SER A 64 -19.53 -27.64 2.71
CA SER A 64 -20.57 -28.55 2.26
C SER A 64 -19.98 -29.90 1.88
N THR A 65 -20.50 -30.97 2.45
CA THR A 65 -20.03 -32.35 2.21
C THR A 65 -20.77 -33.04 1.06
N ASN A 66 -21.93 -32.52 0.64
CA ASN A 66 -22.79 -33.14 -0.36
C ASN A 66 -23.19 -32.12 -1.44
N ALA A 67 -22.97 -32.46 -2.72
CA ALA A 67 -23.34 -31.64 -3.88
C ALA A 67 -24.85 -31.61 -4.20
N PHE A 68 -25.69 -32.26 -3.38
CA PHE A 68 -27.12 -32.50 -3.64
C PHE A 68 -28.08 -31.75 -2.71
N VAL A 69 -27.58 -30.85 -1.85
CA VAL A 69 -28.43 -30.00 -1.02
C VAL A 69 -28.87 -28.78 -1.85
N LYS A 70 -30.14 -28.37 -1.74
CA LYS A 70 -30.71 -27.21 -2.47
C LYS A 70 -30.11 -25.84 -2.09
N ASP A 71 -29.26 -25.80 -1.07
CA ASP A 71 -28.56 -24.60 -0.63
C ASP A 71 -27.25 -24.40 -1.42
N GLU A 72 -26.81 -23.15 -1.53
CA GLU A 72 -25.52 -22.81 -2.13
C GLU A 72 -24.39 -23.56 -1.41
N PRO A 73 -23.58 -24.38 -2.12
CA PRO A 73 -22.53 -25.17 -1.50
C PRO A 73 -21.41 -24.26 -0.95
N VAL A 74 -21.09 -24.41 0.34
CA VAL A 74 -20.00 -23.70 1.00
C VAL A 74 -18.69 -24.42 0.69
N GLN A 75 -17.88 -23.83 -0.20
CA GLN A 75 -16.62 -24.44 -0.65
C GLN A 75 -15.36 -23.88 0.04
N LEU A 76 -15.48 -22.74 0.74
CA LEU A 76 -14.37 -22.06 1.43
C LEU A 76 -14.79 -21.63 2.85
N ARG A 77 -13.83 -21.63 3.79
CA ARG A 77 -14.02 -21.17 5.18
C ARG A 77 -12.77 -20.45 5.72
N PRO A 78 -12.90 -19.45 6.62
CA PRO A 78 -14.15 -18.73 6.97
C PRO A 78 -14.77 -18.08 5.73
N GLN A 79 -15.99 -17.53 5.75
CA GLN A 79 -16.59 -16.84 4.59
C GLN A 79 -16.53 -15.32 4.71
N GLU A 80 -16.30 -14.81 5.92
CA GLU A 80 -16.20 -13.38 6.15
C GLU A 80 -15.23 -13.12 7.31
N VAL A 81 -14.34 -12.17 7.11
CA VAL A 81 -13.37 -11.72 8.09
C VAL A 81 -13.32 -10.19 8.06
N ASN A 82 -13.23 -9.59 9.24
CA ASN A 82 -12.93 -8.19 9.43
C ASN A 82 -11.46 -8.07 9.88
N LEU A 83 -10.71 -7.20 9.21
CA LEU A 83 -9.27 -7.04 9.37
C LEU A 83 -8.97 -5.61 9.86
N LYS A 84 -8.41 -5.48 11.07
CA LYS A 84 -7.78 -4.24 11.53
C LYS A 84 -6.30 -4.28 11.16
N LEU A 85 -5.92 -3.47 10.17
CA LEU A 85 -4.57 -3.36 9.64
C LEU A 85 -3.96 -2.01 10.00
N ARG A 86 -2.64 -1.93 9.93
CA ARG A 86 -1.92 -0.67 10.08
C ARG A 86 -1.96 0.09 8.77
N PRO A 87 -2.47 1.33 8.76
CA PRO A 87 -2.48 2.10 7.54
C PRO A 87 -1.11 2.73 7.27
N GLY A 88 -0.81 2.82 5.98
CA GLY A 88 0.19 3.69 5.39
C GLY A 88 -0.46 4.42 4.22
N PHE A 89 0.14 5.50 3.74
CA PHE A 89 -0.45 6.31 2.68
C PHE A 89 0.60 6.76 1.67
N GLY A 90 0.26 6.64 0.39
CA GLY A 90 1.02 7.18 -0.72
C GLY A 90 0.06 7.68 -1.79
N SER A 91 0.54 8.62 -2.61
CA SER A 91 -0.21 9.22 -3.70
C SER A 91 0.62 9.17 -4.99
N PHE A 92 -0.05 9.24 -6.13
CA PHE A 92 0.59 9.26 -7.44
C PHE A 92 -0.25 10.10 -8.42
N VAL A 93 0.38 10.51 -9.50
CA VAL A 93 -0.28 11.15 -10.65
C VAL A 93 0.28 10.51 -11.90
N ASP A 94 1.39 11.05 -12.42
CA ASP A 94 2.10 10.49 -13.56
C ASP A 94 3.50 11.11 -13.71
N LYS A 95 4.26 10.61 -14.70
CA LYS A 95 5.55 11.15 -15.11
C LYS A 95 5.40 12.62 -15.53
N THR A 96 6.28 13.46 -15.04
CA THR A 96 6.19 14.92 -15.20
C THR A 96 6.87 15.41 -16.49
N VAL A 97 6.63 14.69 -17.58
CA VAL A 97 7.19 14.94 -18.92
C VAL A 97 6.09 14.84 -19.97
N LEU A 98 6.29 15.48 -21.12
CA LEU A 98 5.39 15.31 -22.26
C LEU A 98 5.52 13.89 -22.84
N PRO A 99 4.43 13.27 -23.33
CA PRO A 99 3.10 13.85 -23.50
C PRO A 99 2.17 13.73 -22.27
N PHE A 100 2.60 13.06 -21.20
CA PHE A 100 1.75 12.73 -20.05
C PHE A 100 1.40 13.96 -19.20
N THR A 101 2.37 14.83 -18.94
CA THR A 101 2.17 16.07 -18.17
C THR A 101 2.58 17.30 -18.98
N ASN A 102 1.82 18.38 -18.84
CA ASN A 102 2.16 19.67 -19.44
C ASN A 102 3.44 20.26 -18.80
N THR A 103 4.51 20.37 -19.59
CA THR A 103 5.84 20.85 -19.14
C THR A 103 5.99 22.37 -19.12
N ASN A 104 4.95 23.14 -19.42
CA ASN A 104 4.96 24.58 -19.20
C ASN A 104 5.19 24.86 -17.70
N PRO A 105 6.18 25.69 -17.30
CA PRO A 105 6.52 25.92 -15.90
C PRO A 105 5.34 26.32 -15.00
N GLU A 106 4.37 27.06 -15.52
CA GLU A 106 3.19 27.47 -14.76
C GLU A 106 2.19 26.31 -14.59
N LYS A 107 2.07 25.44 -15.60
CA LYS A 107 1.22 24.23 -15.55
C LYS A 107 1.85 23.11 -14.74
N LEU A 108 3.18 23.02 -14.67
CA LEU A 108 3.86 22.11 -13.75
C LEU A 108 3.59 22.47 -12.29
N LYS A 109 3.54 23.77 -11.96
CA LYS A 109 3.19 24.24 -10.60
C LYS A 109 1.70 24.05 -10.27
N LYS A 110 0.83 24.26 -11.26
CA LYS A 110 -0.64 24.13 -11.12
C LYS A 110 -1.23 23.46 -12.37
N PRO A 111 -1.30 22.11 -12.42
CA PRO A 111 -1.82 21.40 -13.60
C PRO A 111 -3.33 21.50 -13.74
N CYS A 112 -4.06 21.64 -12.63
CA CYS A 112 -5.52 21.70 -12.61
C CYS A 112 -6.08 22.95 -13.32
N ALA A 113 -7.37 22.88 -13.66
CA ALA A 113 -8.10 24.02 -14.22
C ALA A 113 -8.05 25.26 -13.29
N GLU A 114 -8.17 26.46 -13.85
CA GLU A 114 -8.07 27.70 -13.07
C GLU A 114 -9.11 27.80 -11.94
N LYS A 115 -10.31 27.27 -12.19
CA LYS A 115 -11.41 27.15 -11.22
C LYS A 115 -11.04 26.31 -9.98
N GLU A 116 -10.03 25.46 -10.08
CA GLU A 116 -9.58 24.64 -8.98
C GLU A 116 -8.66 25.45 -8.07
N GLN A 117 -9.10 25.68 -6.83
CA GLN A 117 -8.35 26.48 -5.87
C GLN A 117 -7.23 25.65 -5.20
N PHE A 118 -7.42 24.34 -5.03
CA PHE A 118 -6.52 23.47 -4.30
C PHE A 118 -5.89 22.43 -5.21
N CYS A 119 -4.82 22.83 -5.90
CA CYS A 119 -4.08 21.96 -6.79
C CYS A 119 -2.61 21.89 -6.39
N GLN A 120 -2.07 20.68 -6.28
CA GLN A 120 -0.63 20.48 -6.08
C GLN A 120 0.09 20.25 -7.43
N PRO A 121 1.39 20.59 -7.52
CA PRO A 121 2.22 20.28 -8.68
C PRO A 121 2.15 18.80 -9.06
N ALA A 122 2.26 18.49 -10.35
CA ALA A 122 2.30 17.10 -10.82
C ALA A 122 3.54 16.37 -10.30
N PHE A 123 3.42 15.06 -10.05
CA PHE A 123 4.49 14.19 -9.55
C PHE A 123 4.19 12.73 -9.90
N GLY A 124 5.22 11.90 -10.05
CA GLY A 124 5.05 10.47 -10.32
C GLY A 124 4.44 9.72 -9.14
N TYR A 125 5.27 9.40 -8.13
CA TYR A 125 4.83 8.75 -6.89
C TYR A 125 5.42 9.44 -5.67
N ARG A 126 4.59 9.63 -4.64
CA ARG A 126 4.97 10.17 -3.34
C ARG A 126 4.48 9.26 -2.22
N HIS A 127 5.42 8.81 -1.39
CA HIS A 127 5.11 8.13 -0.15
C HIS A 127 4.88 9.14 0.98
N VAL A 128 3.66 9.25 1.48
CA VAL A 128 3.26 10.33 2.41
C VAL A 128 3.37 9.89 3.87
N LEU A 129 2.96 8.65 4.17
CA LEU A 129 2.92 8.14 5.54
C LEU A 129 3.36 6.68 5.58
N SER A 130 4.52 6.45 6.21
CA SER A 130 4.94 5.08 6.53
C SER A 130 3.97 4.42 7.49
N MET A 131 3.83 3.11 7.37
CA MET A 131 2.94 2.28 8.17
C MET A 131 2.97 2.69 9.66
N THR A 132 1.79 3.00 10.19
CA THR A 132 1.62 3.48 11.57
C THR A 132 0.52 2.70 12.29
N ALA A 133 0.59 2.67 13.61
CA ALA A 133 -0.48 2.13 14.46
C ALA A 133 -1.45 3.22 14.92
N ASN A 134 -1.19 4.48 14.58
CA ASN A 134 -1.98 5.63 14.99
C ASN A 134 -2.93 6.06 13.86
N ASP A 135 -4.20 5.71 14.02
CA ASP A 135 -5.27 6.03 13.05
C ASP A 135 -5.43 7.54 12.84
N ALA A 136 -5.15 8.35 13.87
CA ALA A 136 -5.23 9.81 13.77
C ALA A 136 -4.14 10.42 12.88
N ASP A 137 -2.95 9.80 12.83
CA ASP A 137 -1.89 10.24 11.92
C ASP A 137 -2.29 9.99 10.47
N PHE A 138 -2.90 8.84 10.19
CA PHE A 138 -3.42 8.53 8.85
C PHE A 138 -4.48 9.54 8.42
N LYS A 139 -5.50 9.75 9.24
CA LYS A 139 -6.57 10.72 8.92
C LYS A 139 -6.00 12.11 8.66
N ARG A 140 -5.10 12.58 9.53
CA ARG A 140 -4.47 13.90 9.39
C ARG A 140 -3.64 14.03 8.10
N GLU A 141 -2.86 13.01 7.72
CA GLU A 141 -2.05 13.11 6.51
C GLU A 141 -2.90 12.97 5.23
N VAL A 142 -3.99 12.20 5.26
CA VAL A 142 -4.97 12.12 4.16
C VAL A 142 -5.71 13.45 3.99
N ASP A 143 -6.18 14.07 5.08
CA ASP A 143 -6.90 15.35 5.05
C ASP A 143 -6.05 16.51 4.51
N LYS A 144 -4.71 16.39 4.53
CA LYS A 144 -3.78 17.38 3.96
C LYS A 144 -3.60 17.24 2.45
N GLN A 145 -3.99 16.12 1.86
CA GLN A 145 -3.76 15.87 0.44
C GLN A 145 -4.61 16.80 -0.40
N ARG A 146 -4.08 17.15 -1.57
CA ARG A 146 -4.74 17.98 -2.56
C ARG A 146 -4.77 17.25 -3.88
N ILE A 147 -5.72 17.57 -4.74
CA ILE A 147 -5.73 17.00 -6.07
C ILE A 147 -4.59 17.56 -6.92
N SER A 148 -4.17 16.78 -7.90
CA SER A 148 -3.22 17.19 -8.93
C SER A 148 -3.82 16.85 -10.29
N GLY A 149 -3.01 16.84 -11.35
CA GLY A 149 -3.48 16.39 -12.65
C GLY A 149 -2.35 16.21 -13.65
N ASN A 150 -2.65 15.42 -14.67
CA ASN A 150 -1.89 15.16 -15.88
C ASN A 150 -2.69 15.63 -17.10
N LEU A 151 -2.17 15.40 -18.32
CA LEU A 151 -2.76 15.84 -19.58
C LEU A 151 -3.64 14.76 -20.22
N ASP A 152 -3.25 13.50 -20.07
CA ASP A 152 -3.94 12.33 -20.58
C ASP A 152 -4.69 11.57 -19.48
N SER A 153 -5.42 10.54 -19.89
CA SER A 153 -6.30 9.77 -19.01
C SER A 153 -5.58 8.72 -18.17
N PRO A 154 -4.74 7.81 -18.73
CA PRO A 154 -4.07 6.79 -17.93
C PRO A 154 -3.07 7.42 -16.96
N GLU A 155 -2.87 6.78 -15.80
CA GLU A 155 -2.01 7.31 -14.74
C GLU A 155 -0.74 6.46 -14.53
N GLY A 156 0.23 7.00 -13.79
CA GLY A 156 1.47 6.34 -13.38
C GLY A 156 1.31 5.30 -12.26
N THR A 157 0.17 4.61 -12.23
CA THR A 157 -0.21 3.62 -11.19
C THR A 157 0.87 2.55 -10.98
N LEU A 158 1.39 1.97 -12.06
CA LEU A 158 2.31 0.83 -11.94
C LEU A 158 3.67 1.22 -11.34
N ASP A 159 4.14 2.45 -11.57
CA ASP A 159 5.33 2.99 -10.90
C ASP A 159 5.11 3.09 -9.38
N ALA A 160 3.93 3.58 -8.97
CA ALA A 160 3.57 3.70 -7.56
C ALA A 160 3.51 2.32 -6.87
N ILE A 161 2.88 1.33 -7.49
CA ILE A 161 2.80 -0.04 -6.96
C ILE A 161 4.21 -0.64 -6.87
N MET A 162 5.03 -0.49 -7.90
CA MET A 162 6.39 -1.01 -7.92
C MET A 162 7.22 -0.43 -6.78
N GLN A 163 7.26 0.90 -6.64
CA GLN A 163 8.01 1.55 -5.56
C GLN A 163 7.46 1.19 -4.17
N ALA A 164 6.14 1.09 -4.01
CA ALA A 164 5.53 0.64 -2.76
C ALA A 164 5.88 -0.82 -2.43
N ALA A 165 6.07 -1.68 -3.44
CA ALA A 165 6.45 -3.08 -3.23
C ALA A 165 7.93 -3.23 -2.85
N VAL A 166 8.83 -2.55 -3.56
CA VAL A 166 10.29 -2.77 -3.43
C VAL A 166 10.94 -1.89 -2.36
N CYS A 167 10.35 -0.73 -2.02
CA CYS A 167 10.86 0.16 -0.96
C CYS A 167 10.40 -0.24 0.45
N GLY A 168 10.54 -1.52 0.81
CA GLY A 168 9.92 -2.09 2.02
C GLY A 168 10.22 -1.35 3.32
N ASP A 169 11.47 -0.95 3.55
CA ASP A 169 11.88 -0.22 4.76
C ASP A 169 11.29 1.20 4.83
N ARG A 170 11.12 1.86 3.68
CA ARG A 170 10.58 3.24 3.60
C ARG A 170 9.07 3.24 3.79
N ILE A 171 8.38 2.29 3.17
CA ILE A 171 6.94 2.06 3.39
C ILE A 171 6.68 1.60 4.84
N GLY A 172 7.56 0.76 5.37
CA GLY A 172 7.43 0.17 6.71
C GLY A 172 6.67 -1.16 6.69
N TRP A 173 6.83 -1.97 5.64
CA TRP A 173 6.29 -3.33 5.59
C TRP A 173 6.92 -4.21 6.67
N ARG A 174 6.12 -5.07 7.30
CA ARG A 174 6.62 -6.06 8.26
C ARG A 174 7.05 -7.34 7.53
N ASN A 175 8.10 -7.99 8.01
CA ASN A 175 8.68 -9.20 7.39
C ASN A 175 7.81 -10.46 7.46
N SER A 176 6.82 -10.53 8.36
CA SER A 176 6.00 -11.75 8.58
C SER A 176 4.52 -11.45 8.76
N SER A 177 3.99 -10.50 7.99
CA SER A 177 2.55 -10.20 7.94
C SER A 177 2.02 -10.27 6.52
N THR A 178 0.75 -10.60 6.36
CA THR A 178 0.01 -10.30 5.12
C THR A 178 0.12 -8.80 4.83
N ARG A 179 0.54 -8.45 3.62
CA ARG A 179 0.67 -7.07 3.15
C ARG A 179 -0.42 -6.82 2.12
N LEU A 180 -1.18 -5.75 2.30
CA LEU A 180 -2.24 -5.37 1.37
C LEU A 180 -1.93 -3.99 0.79
N ILE A 181 -1.99 -3.87 -0.53
CA ILE A 181 -2.03 -2.57 -1.21
C ILE A 181 -3.47 -2.35 -1.67
N VAL A 182 -4.12 -1.29 -1.18
CA VAL A 182 -5.40 -0.84 -1.71
C VAL A 182 -5.10 0.26 -2.72
N LEU A 183 -5.32 -0.03 -4.00
CA LEU A 183 -5.21 0.95 -5.08
C LEU A 183 -6.57 1.60 -5.29
N THR A 184 -6.60 2.93 -5.26
CA THR A 184 -7.79 3.74 -5.58
C THR A 184 -7.49 4.64 -6.76
N THR A 185 -8.25 4.52 -7.84
CA THR A 185 -8.17 5.37 -9.05
C THR A 185 -9.47 5.24 -9.84
N ASP A 186 -9.80 6.27 -10.61
CA ASP A 186 -10.96 6.33 -11.50
C ASP A 186 -10.61 6.14 -12.99
N ASP A 187 -9.33 5.95 -13.31
CA ASP A 187 -8.83 5.76 -14.67
C ASP A 187 -7.89 4.53 -14.81
N GLY A 188 -7.44 4.28 -16.04
CA GLY A 188 -6.49 3.24 -16.39
C GLY A 188 -5.06 3.56 -15.95
N PHE A 189 -4.11 2.76 -16.43
CA PHE A 189 -2.70 2.92 -16.08
C PHE A 189 -1.81 2.80 -17.31
N HIS A 190 -0.72 3.54 -17.29
CA HIS A 190 0.38 3.32 -18.22
C HIS A 190 1.20 2.09 -17.86
N MET A 191 1.77 1.44 -18.88
CA MET A 191 2.61 0.27 -18.73
C MET A 191 3.87 0.36 -19.60
N ALA A 192 4.81 -0.56 -19.36
CA ALA A 192 6.06 -0.64 -20.13
C ALA A 192 5.80 -0.53 -21.65
N GLY A 193 6.56 0.34 -22.30
CA GLY A 193 6.41 0.73 -23.70
C GLY A 193 5.82 2.13 -23.86
N ASP A 194 4.95 2.58 -22.97
CA ASP A 194 4.29 3.90 -23.08
C ASP A 194 5.29 5.05 -22.92
N GLY A 195 6.30 4.91 -22.03
CA GLY A 195 7.34 5.91 -21.79
C GLY A 195 8.17 6.25 -23.04
N LYS A 196 8.15 5.38 -24.06
CA LYS A 196 8.76 5.64 -25.37
C LYS A 196 8.23 6.93 -26.02
N LEU A 197 6.97 7.28 -25.79
CA LEU A 197 6.38 8.53 -26.29
C LEU A 197 7.04 9.78 -25.68
N ALA A 198 7.57 9.66 -24.46
CA ALA A 198 8.33 10.71 -23.78
C ALA A 198 9.84 10.62 -24.00
N GLY A 199 10.31 9.70 -24.85
CA GLY A 199 11.74 9.44 -25.04
C GLY A 199 12.41 8.70 -23.88
N ILE A 200 11.62 8.11 -22.98
CA ILE A 200 12.13 7.29 -21.87
C ILE A 200 12.29 5.86 -22.40
N LEU A 201 13.55 5.44 -22.58
CA LEU A 201 13.89 4.16 -23.21
C LEU A 201 14.46 3.14 -22.22
N GLU A 202 14.87 3.58 -21.03
CA GLU A 202 15.43 2.71 -20.00
C GLU A 202 14.29 1.91 -19.35
N PRO A 203 14.30 0.57 -19.40
CA PRO A 203 13.28 -0.25 -18.76
C PRO A 203 13.30 -0.08 -17.23
N ASN A 204 12.16 -0.29 -16.57
CA ASN A 204 12.11 -0.35 -15.11
C ASN A 204 12.96 -1.53 -14.60
N ASP A 205 13.84 -1.28 -13.64
CA ASP A 205 14.79 -2.28 -13.11
C ASP A 205 14.32 -2.97 -11.81
N GLU A 206 13.08 -2.69 -11.37
CA GLU A 206 12.46 -3.24 -10.16
C GLU A 206 13.18 -2.88 -8.85
N ARG A 207 13.90 -1.74 -8.80
CA ARG A 207 14.60 -1.28 -7.58
C ARG A 207 13.93 -0.09 -6.91
N CYS A 208 14.28 0.11 -5.65
CA CYS A 208 13.81 1.24 -4.86
C CYS A 208 14.60 2.52 -5.17
N TYR A 209 13.92 3.55 -5.64
CA TYR A 209 14.47 4.89 -5.91
C TYR A 209 13.69 6.01 -5.22
N MET A 210 13.02 5.67 -4.13
CA MET A 210 12.38 6.67 -3.29
C MET A 210 13.44 7.46 -2.54
N ASP A 211 13.45 8.78 -2.67
CA ASP A 211 14.26 9.68 -1.86
C ASP A 211 13.43 10.89 -1.45
N ASN A 212 13.61 11.34 -0.21
CA ASN A 212 12.78 12.39 0.39
C ASN A 212 11.27 12.21 0.08
N GLN A 213 10.76 10.98 0.28
CA GLN A 213 9.37 10.59 0.03
C GLN A 213 8.91 10.58 -1.45
N LEU A 214 9.78 10.92 -2.41
CA LEU A 214 9.44 10.98 -3.83
C LEU A 214 10.16 9.91 -4.63
N TYR A 215 9.51 9.38 -5.66
CA TYR A 215 10.16 8.52 -6.65
C TYR A 215 11.03 9.35 -7.60
N THR A 216 12.35 9.25 -7.42
CA THR A 216 13.32 10.11 -8.13
C THR A 216 13.57 9.71 -9.58
N LYS A 217 13.35 8.43 -9.92
CA LYS A 217 13.57 7.89 -11.28
C LYS A 217 12.35 7.91 -12.18
N SER A 218 11.29 8.62 -11.79
CA SER A 218 10.01 8.69 -12.52
C SER A 218 10.18 9.09 -13.99
N ASN A 219 11.08 10.01 -14.30
CA ASN A 219 11.28 10.52 -15.66
C ASN A 219 12.51 9.89 -16.35
N ASP A 220 13.23 9.01 -15.65
CA ASP A 220 14.46 8.37 -16.15
C ASP A 220 14.19 6.95 -16.63
N MET A 221 13.24 6.24 -16.02
CA MET A 221 12.88 4.85 -16.35
C MET A 221 11.43 4.76 -16.80
N ASP A 222 11.18 3.85 -17.74
CA ASP A 222 9.85 3.54 -18.25
C ASP A 222 8.95 2.98 -17.14
N TYR A 223 7.65 2.97 -17.38
CA TYR A 223 6.71 2.28 -16.50
C TYR A 223 7.07 0.79 -16.42
N PRO A 224 6.88 0.14 -15.26
CA PRO A 224 7.08 -1.29 -15.18
C PRO A 224 6.00 -2.02 -15.96
N SER A 225 6.34 -3.19 -16.49
CA SER A 225 5.33 -4.06 -17.10
C SER A 225 4.42 -4.69 -16.04
N VAL A 226 3.23 -5.12 -16.45
CA VAL A 226 2.31 -5.87 -15.58
C VAL A 226 3.01 -7.10 -14.96
N GLY A 227 3.85 -7.79 -15.74
CA GLY A 227 4.59 -8.97 -15.27
C GLY A 227 5.65 -8.64 -14.20
N GLN A 228 6.37 -7.53 -14.35
CA GLN A 228 7.34 -7.08 -13.34
C GLN A 228 6.65 -6.72 -12.02
N VAL A 229 5.54 -5.98 -12.09
CA VAL A 229 4.75 -5.64 -10.91
C VAL A 229 4.19 -6.91 -10.25
N ALA A 230 3.64 -7.84 -11.03
CA ALA A 230 3.16 -9.13 -10.50
C ALA A 230 4.26 -9.91 -9.78
N SER A 231 5.44 -10.01 -10.41
CA SER A 231 6.60 -10.71 -9.82
C SER A 231 7.03 -10.06 -8.50
N GLN A 232 7.09 -8.74 -8.42
CA GLN A 232 7.52 -8.04 -7.21
C GLN A 232 6.46 -8.08 -6.10
N LEU A 233 5.17 -8.03 -6.43
CA LEU A 233 4.11 -8.24 -5.45
C LEU A 233 4.17 -9.64 -4.84
N GLU A 234 4.39 -10.68 -5.67
CA GLU A 234 4.56 -12.06 -5.23
C GLU A 234 5.80 -12.25 -4.35
N LYS A 235 6.98 -11.82 -4.83
CA LYS A 235 8.26 -11.88 -4.10
C LYS A 235 8.16 -11.19 -2.73
N ASN A 236 7.40 -10.11 -2.64
CA ASN A 236 7.22 -9.34 -1.41
C ASN A 236 5.97 -9.75 -0.60
N ASN A 237 5.24 -10.80 -0.99
CA ASN A 237 4.02 -11.28 -0.31
C ASN A 237 2.98 -10.16 -0.10
N ILE A 238 2.75 -9.36 -1.14
CA ILE A 238 1.80 -8.24 -1.18
C ILE A 238 0.61 -8.61 -2.06
N GLN A 239 -0.60 -8.45 -1.52
CA GLN A 239 -1.84 -8.70 -2.23
C GLN A 239 -2.48 -7.36 -2.61
N PRO A 240 -2.65 -7.07 -3.91
CA PRO A 240 -3.33 -5.85 -4.34
C PRO A 240 -4.86 -6.00 -4.23
N ILE A 241 -5.52 -4.90 -3.89
CA ILE A 241 -6.96 -4.72 -3.90
C ILE A 241 -7.24 -3.49 -4.75
N PHE A 242 -7.96 -3.68 -5.87
CA PHE A 242 -8.31 -2.61 -6.78
C PHE A 242 -9.69 -2.05 -6.42
N ALA A 243 -9.70 -0.84 -5.85
CA ALA A 243 -10.89 -0.07 -5.53
C ALA A 243 -11.08 1.02 -6.60
N VAL A 244 -11.64 0.61 -7.74
CA VAL A 244 -11.78 1.46 -8.93
C VAL A 244 -13.24 1.77 -9.26
N THR A 245 -13.46 2.80 -10.06
CA THR A 245 -14.78 3.17 -10.57
C THR A 245 -15.34 2.12 -11.53
N LYS A 246 -16.67 2.10 -11.70
CA LYS A 246 -17.39 1.09 -12.49
C LYS A 246 -16.93 1.00 -13.95
N ASN A 247 -16.57 2.13 -14.56
CA ASN A 247 -16.05 2.21 -15.93
C ASN A 247 -14.68 1.50 -16.07
N MET A 248 -13.89 1.43 -15.01
CA MET A 248 -12.56 0.82 -15.01
C MET A 248 -12.54 -0.63 -14.53
N GLU A 249 -13.65 -1.14 -13.98
CA GLU A 249 -13.74 -2.51 -13.44
C GLU A 249 -13.20 -3.58 -14.39
N ASN A 250 -13.55 -3.49 -15.69
CA ASN A 250 -13.10 -4.46 -16.69
C ASN A 250 -11.58 -4.47 -16.89
N VAL A 251 -10.95 -3.29 -16.94
CA VAL A 251 -9.51 -3.12 -17.14
C VAL A 251 -8.74 -3.77 -16.00
N TYR A 252 -9.13 -3.45 -14.75
CA TYR A 252 -8.48 -3.98 -13.56
C TYR A 252 -8.85 -5.44 -13.29
N ARG A 253 -10.03 -5.91 -13.71
CA ARG A 253 -10.42 -7.33 -13.63
C ARG A 253 -9.56 -8.22 -14.53
N VAL A 254 -9.30 -7.80 -15.77
CA VAL A 254 -8.41 -8.54 -16.68
C VAL A 254 -6.97 -8.48 -16.17
N SER A 255 -6.54 -7.33 -15.69
CA SER A 255 -5.19 -7.15 -15.11
C SER A 255 -4.98 -8.03 -13.87
N ARG A 256 -6.02 -8.21 -13.04
CA ARG A 256 -6.02 -9.14 -11.90
C ARG A 256 -5.67 -10.57 -12.33
N LEU A 257 -6.14 -11.04 -13.49
CA LEU A 257 -5.78 -12.37 -13.97
C LEU A 257 -4.27 -12.52 -14.22
N SER A 258 -3.60 -11.44 -14.61
CA SER A 258 -2.14 -11.41 -14.81
C SER A 258 -1.35 -11.29 -13.50
N PHE A 259 -1.87 -10.53 -12.52
CA PHE A 259 -1.24 -10.40 -11.19
C PHE A 259 -1.31 -11.68 -10.35
N PHE A 260 -2.32 -12.52 -10.57
CA PHE A 260 -2.60 -13.69 -9.74
C PHE A 260 -2.29 -15.03 -10.43
N GLN A 261 -1.66 -15.05 -11.62
CA GLN A 261 -1.37 -16.28 -12.36
C GLN A 261 -0.50 -17.30 -11.60
N SER A 262 0.37 -16.86 -10.68
CA SER A 262 1.19 -17.74 -9.83
C SER A 262 0.52 -18.11 -8.49
N PHE A 263 -0.53 -17.40 -8.07
CA PHE A 263 -1.24 -17.70 -6.84
C PHE A 263 -2.23 -18.85 -7.10
N PHE A 264 -1.82 -20.08 -6.82
CA PHE A 264 -2.69 -21.28 -6.79
C PHE A 264 -3.84 -21.19 -5.76
N LEU A 265 -4.03 -20.05 -5.08
CA LEU A 265 -5.24 -19.73 -4.36
C LEU A 265 -6.14 -18.87 -5.25
N PHE A 266 -6.98 -19.54 -6.04
CA PHE A 266 -8.27 -19.00 -6.46
C PHE A 266 -9.10 -18.66 -5.21
N PHE A 267 -8.86 -17.50 -4.61
CA PHE A 267 -9.93 -16.80 -3.92
C PHE A 267 -10.80 -16.18 -5.01
N PHE A 268 -11.78 -16.97 -5.49
CA PHE A 268 -13.02 -16.37 -5.95
C PHE A 268 -13.49 -15.50 -4.76
N LEU A 269 -13.33 -14.18 -4.91
CA LEU A 269 -13.88 -13.22 -3.96
C LEU A 269 -15.41 -13.24 -4.13
N SER A 270 -16.04 -14.30 -3.61
CA SER A 270 -17.39 -14.22 -3.05
C SER A 270 -17.30 -13.79 -1.57
N PHE A 271 -16.10 -13.48 -1.08
CA PHE A 271 -15.87 -12.85 0.21
C PHE A 271 -16.04 -11.35 0.05
N SER A 272 -17.07 -10.81 0.71
CA SER A 272 -17.11 -9.40 1.03
C SER A 272 -15.98 -9.12 2.03
N ILE A 273 -14.80 -8.73 1.55
CA ILE A 273 -13.82 -8.08 2.42
C ILE A 273 -14.37 -6.69 2.68
N VAL A 274 -15.07 -6.51 3.81
CA VAL A 274 -15.45 -5.19 4.30
C VAL A 274 -14.18 -4.55 4.88
N ILE A 275 -13.40 -3.94 4.00
CA ILE A 275 -12.34 -3.03 4.41
C ILE A 275 -13.03 -1.75 4.88
N ASN A 276 -13.27 -1.64 6.18
CA ASN A 276 -13.70 -0.40 6.82
C ASN A 276 -12.52 0.59 6.85
N VAL A 277 -12.06 1.02 5.67
CA VAL A 277 -11.24 2.23 5.57
C VAL A 277 -12.21 3.31 5.12
N ASN A 278 -12.54 4.22 6.04
CA ASN A 278 -13.29 5.45 5.75
C ASN A 278 -12.44 6.38 4.85
N ILE A 279 -12.11 5.94 3.62
CA ILE A 279 -11.43 6.77 2.60
C ILE A 279 -12.47 7.64 1.88
N CYS A 280 -13.69 7.15 1.71
CA CYS A 280 -14.73 7.80 0.90
C CYS A 280 -15.31 9.11 1.46
N ASN A 281 -14.94 9.55 2.67
CA ASN A 281 -15.34 10.88 3.18
C ASN A 281 -14.23 11.94 3.06
N ALA A 282 -13.04 11.58 2.57
CA ALA A 282 -11.91 12.52 2.43
C ALA A 282 -11.63 12.94 0.98
N VAL A 283 -12.30 12.33 0.00
CA VAL A 283 -12.23 12.72 -1.42
C VAL A 283 -13.65 12.76 -1.98
N THR A 284 -14.40 13.77 -1.56
CA THR A 284 -15.66 14.16 -2.20
C THR A 284 -15.40 15.43 -3.00
N TYR A 285 -15.46 15.30 -4.32
CA TYR A 285 -15.95 16.34 -5.22
C TYR A 285 -17.35 15.93 -5.66
#